data_AF-J2S543-F1
#
_entry.id   AF-J2S543-F1
#
_cell.length_a   1.000
_cell.length_b   1.000
_cell.length_c   1.000
_cell.angle_alpha   90.00
_cell.angle_beta   90.00
_cell.angle_gamma   90.00
#
_symmetry.space_group_name_H-M   'P 1'
#
loop_
_entity.id
_entity.type
_entity.pdbx_description
1 polymer ?
#
loop_
_entity_poly.entity_id
_entity_poly.type
_entity_poly.pdbx_seq_one_letter_code
_entity_poly.pdbx_strand_id
1 'polypeptide(L)' 'MNVENQAKTILWEEFVTCLIKEDNVILITKDYQPYILGESEVGEENFQKIISFVETKMEVLNKKRL' A
#
# COMPACT_ATOMS: atom_id res chain seq x y z
N MET A 1 -22.76 -13.56 -15.02
CA MET A 1 -22.33 -12.35 -14.29
C MET A 1 -20.87 -12.13 -14.63
N ASN A 2 -20.56 -11.18 -15.51
CA ASN A 2 -19.17 -10.81 -15.79
C ASN A 2 -18.74 -9.90 -14.63
N VAL A 3 -18.02 -10.46 -13.67
CA VAL A 3 -17.25 -9.65 -12.72
C VAL A 3 -16.04 -9.20 -13.52
N GLU A 4 -16.18 -8.09 -14.25
CA GLU A 4 -15.01 -7.40 -14.77
C GLU A 4 -14.17 -7.04 -13.55
N ASN A 5 -13.01 -7.68 -13.45
CA ASN A 5 -11.95 -7.34 -12.50
C ASN A 5 -11.41 -5.98 -12.94
N GLN A 6 -12.17 -4.91 -12.67
CA GLN A 6 -11.76 -3.55 -13.00
C GLN A 6 -10.64 -3.19 -12.05
N ALA A 7 -9.40 -3.40 -12.51
CA ALA A 7 -8.20 -2.97 -11.80
C ALA A 7 -8.33 -1.47 -11.53
N LYS A 8 -8.54 -1.11 -10.27
CA LYS A 8 -8.60 0.29 -9.84
C LYS A 8 -7.17 0.80 -9.69
N THR A 9 -6.74 1.65 -10.60
CA THR A 9 -5.50 2.40 -10.44
C THR A 9 -5.68 3.47 -9.37
N ILE A 10 -4.79 3.50 -8.38
CA ILE A 10 -4.79 4.49 -7.29
C ILE A 10 -3.46 5.22 -7.33
N LEU A 11 -3.52 6.54 -7.25
CA LEU A 11 -2.34 7.40 -7.24
C LEU A 11 -1.68 7.38 -5.86
N TRP A 12 -0.36 7.50 -5.81
CA TRP A 12 0.39 7.45 -4.54
C TRP A 12 0.01 8.61 -3.60
N GLU A 13 -0.33 9.76 -4.18
CA GLU A 13 -0.74 10.97 -3.47
C GLU A 13 -2.04 10.80 -2.69
N GLU A 14 -2.84 9.77 -3.00
CA GLU A 14 -4.08 9.42 -2.30
C GLU A 14 -3.82 8.65 -1.00
N PHE A 15 -2.63 8.09 -0.81
CA PHE A 15 -2.26 7.45 0.45
C PHE A 15 -1.80 8.49 1.48
N VAL A 16 -2.26 8.30 2.72
CA VAL A 16 -1.95 9.18 3.85
C VAL A 16 -0.93 8.54 4.77
N THR A 17 -1.06 7.24 5.03
CA THR A 17 -0.15 6.50 5.91
C THR A 17 -0.05 5.03 5.52
N CYS A 18 0.99 4.37 6.04
CA CYS A 18 1.24 2.95 5.95
C CYS A 18 1.49 2.37 7.36
N LEU A 19 1.01 1.17 7.62
CA LEU A 19 1.24 0.42 8.85
C LEU A 19 1.67 -1.01 8.50
N ILE A 20 2.58 -1.57 9.28
CA ILE A 20 2.98 -2.98 9.19
C ILE A 20 2.50 -3.67 10.46
N LYS A 21 1.67 -4.70 10.32
CA LYS A 21 1.12 -5.44 11.46
C LYS A 21 0.79 -6.87 11.07
N GLU A 22 1.18 -7.84 11.90
CA GLU A 22 0.84 -9.26 11.72
C GLU A 22 1.14 -9.74 10.29
N ASP A 23 2.34 -9.46 9.78
CA ASP A 23 2.79 -9.84 8.43
C ASP A 23 1.90 -9.29 7.30
N ASN A 24 1.27 -8.14 7.54
CA ASN A 24 0.51 -7.38 6.55
C ASN A 24 1.04 -5.96 6.40
N VAL A 25 1.05 -5.46 5.16
CA VAL A 25 1.20 -4.04 4.83
C VAL A 25 -0.19 -3.44 4.65
N ILE A 26 -0.51 -2.41 5.44
CA ILE A 26 -1.80 -1.73 5.44
C ILE A 26 -1.58 -0.28 4.97
N LEU A 27 -2.10 0.03 3.78
CA LEU A 27 -2.09 1.35 3.18
C LEU A 27 -3.45 2.03 3.40
N ILE A 28 -3.46 3.25 3.93
CA ILE A 28 -4.69 3.99 4.22
C ILE A 28 -4.78 5.20 3.29
N THR A 29 -5.89 5.33 2.57
CA THR A 29 -6.16 6.48 1.69
C THR A 29 -6.77 7.67 2.43
N LYS A 30 -6.85 8.83 1.77
CA LYS A 30 -7.54 10.04 2.28
C LYS A 30 -9.01 9.81 2.62
N ASP A 31 -9.65 8.88 1.90
CA ASP A 31 -11.04 8.47 2.15
C ASP A 31 -11.16 7.40 3.24
N TYR A 32 -10.08 7.14 3.99
CA TYR A 32 -9.98 6.13 5.04
C TYR A 32 -10.28 4.70 4.54
N GLN A 33 -10.09 4.44 3.24
CA GLN A 33 -10.20 3.09 2.69
C GLN A 33 -8.86 2.36 2.88
N PRO A 34 -8.84 1.20 3.56
CA PRO A 34 -7.64 0.41 3.71
C PRO A 34 -7.39 -0.48 2.49
N TYR A 35 -6.12 -0.60 2.10
CA TYR A 35 -5.62 -1.59 1.16
C TYR A 35 -4.60 -2.44 1.89
N ILE A 36 -4.82 -3.75 1.90
CA ILE A 36 -4.04 -4.71 2.70
C ILE A 36 -3.36 -5.68 1.75
N LEU A 37 -2.09 -5.96 2.02
CA LEU A 37 -1.33 -7.00 1.35
C LEU A 37 -0.61 -7.84 2.40
N GLY A 38 -0.89 -9.13 2.43
CA GLY A 38 -0.27 -10.08 3.34
C GLY A 38 0.97 -10.74 2.76
N GLU A 39 1.94 -11.07 3.61
CA GLU A 39 3.12 -11.83 3.22
C GLU A 39 2.75 -13.15 2.52
N SER A 40 1.73 -13.85 3.01
CA SER A 40 1.27 -15.11 2.44
C SER A 40 0.80 -15.01 0.98
N GLU A 41 0.43 -13.82 0.51
CA GLU A 41 -0.04 -13.58 -0.87
C GLU A 41 1.11 -13.34 -1.85
N VAL A 42 2.24 -12.84 -1.35
CA VAL A 42 3.38 -12.39 -2.18
C VAL A 42 4.69 -13.13 -1.94
N GLY A 43 4.79 -13.84 -0.81
CA GLY A 43 6.00 -14.50 -0.31
C GLY A 43 6.96 -13.54 0.40
N GLU A 44 7.74 -14.09 1.35
CA GLU A 44 8.65 -13.35 2.25
C GLU A 44 9.57 -12.36 1.49
N GLU A 45 10.29 -12.84 0.47
CA GLU A 45 11.24 -12.00 -0.27
C GLU A 45 10.56 -10.79 -0.94
N ASN A 46 9.39 -10.99 -1.52
CA ASN A 46 8.65 -9.91 -2.17
C ASN A 46 8.02 -8.98 -1.13
N PHE A 47 7.54 -9.53 -0.01
CA PHE A 47 6.97 -8.75 1.07
C PHE A 47 7.97 -7.72 1.62
N GLN A 48 9.21 -8.13 1.87
CA GLN A 48 10.28 -7.22 2.32
C GLN A 48 10.60 -6.12 1.29
N LYS A 49 10.63 -6.47 -0.01
CA LYS A 49 10.81 -5.50 -1.09
C LYS A 49 9.65 -4.52 -1.19
N ILE A 50 8.43 -4.98 -0.99
CA ILE A 50 7.21 -4.16 -1.04
C ILE A 50 7.18 -3.19 0.14
N ILE A 51 7.48 -3.64 1.35
CA ILE A 51 7.64 -2.78 2.53
C ILE A 51 8.61 -1.65 2.23
N SER A 52 9.83 -2.01 1.81
CA SER A 52 10.90 -1.04 1.51
C SER A 52 10.46 -0.02 0.45
N PHE A 53 9.77 -0.48 -0.58
CA PHE A 53 9.25 0.38 -1.66
C PHE A 53 8.16 1.33 -1.15
N VAL A 54 7.21 0.82 -0.39
CA VAL A 54 6.10 1.61 0.18
C VAL A 54 6.62 2.68 1.12
N GLU A 55 7.50 2.32 2.06
CA GLU A 55 8.11 3.27 3.00
C GLU A 55 8.83 4.40 2.26
N THR A 56 9.64 4.05 1.24
CA THR A 56 10.33 5.03 0.39
C THR A 56 9.34 5.99 -0.29
N LYS A 57 8.23 5.49 -0.81
CA LYS A 57 7.19 6.33 -1.44
C LYS A 57 6.54 7.26 -0.42
N MET A 58 6.18 6.75 0.75
CA MET A 58 5.53 7.52 1.80
C MET A 58 6.44 8.63 2.35
N GLU A 59 7.73 8.37 2.53
CA GLU A 59 8.69 9.41 2.91
C GLU A 59 8.77 10.56 1.90
N VAL A 60 8.84 10.22 0.59
CA VAL A 60 8.88 11.23 -0.47
C VAL A 60 7.62 12.08 -0.46
N LEU A 61 6.45 11.48 -0.25
CA LEU A 61 5.19 12.21 -0.16
C LEU A 61 5.14 13.11 1.08
N ASN A 62 5.58 12.62 2.23
CA ASN A 62 5.61 13.40 3.46
C ASN A 62 6.56 14.60 3.36
N LYS A 63 7.71 14.44 2.69
CA LYS A 63 8.63 15.56 2.40
C LYS A 63 8.04 16.61 1.45
N LYS A 64 7.20 16.21 0.49
CA LYS A 64 6.50 17.15 -0.42
C LYS A 64 5.37 17.94 0.24
N ARG A 65 4.88 17.48 1.39
CA ARG A 65 3.78 18.13 2.15
C ARG A 65 4.30 19.17 3.16
N LEU A 66 5.61 19.18 3.44
CA LEU A 66 6.32 20.11 4.30
C LEU A 66 6.89 21.27 3.46
#